data_AF-A0A2E7MBS7-F1
#
_entry.id   AF-A0A2E7MBS7-F1
#
_cell.length_a   1.000
_cell.length_b   1.000
_cell.length_c   1.000
_cell.angle_alpha   90.00
_cell.angle_beta   90.00
_cell.angle_gamma   90.00
#
_symmetry.space_group_name_H-M   'P 1'
#
loop_
_entity.id
_entity.type
_entity.pdbx_description
1 polymer ?
#
loop_
_entity_poly.entity_id
_entity_poly.type
_entity_poly.pdbx_seq_one_letter_code
_entity_poly.pdbx_strand_id
1 'polypeptide(L)'
;MAPKTFSGRRSKLDDYDDILGVKSDKEVSRIAGVSIENVRTYRLRRGIPASWRGETEEALRAKEAFRSRRRKTPRRGRRKRGMYPRVSRLDPFSHMLGDLPDRELAQRAGVTPENVRSYRKRRGIPARWRGEGVTGAPVEGGGTTPSPERPTPEGTGPGFAFRVSADVGGEVKEYVIFGADMVAAAAEAQLRLSRRHPGALLQEVVLVGETL
;
A
#
# COMPACT_ATOMS: atom_id res chain seq x y z
N MET A 1 29.07 -11.81 38.67
CA MET A 1 30.12 -10.87 38.17
C MET A 1 29.77 -9.46 38.64
N ALA A 2 30.71 -8.65 39.16
CA ALA A 2 30.39 -7.29 39.65
C ALA A 2 29.91 -6.38 38.49
N PRO A 3 28.93 -5.48 38.70
CA PRO A 3 28.43 -4.59 37.65
C PRO A 3 29.58 -3.73 37.11
N LYS A 4 29.62 -3.53 35.79
CA LYS A 4 30.65 -2.68 35.18
C LYS A 4 30.48 -1.24 35.69
N THR A 5 31.47 -0.73 36.41
CA THR A 5 31.50 0.65 36.86
C THR A 5 31.70 1.57 35.66
N PHE A 6 30.71 2.44 35.40
CA PHE A 6 30.73 3.37 34.27
C PHE A 6 31.09 4.77 34.78
N SER A 7 32.15 5.38 34.26
CA SER A 7 32.69 6.68 34.69
C SER A 7 31.97 7.88 34.07
N GLY A 8 30.64 7.81 33.90
CA GLY A 8 29.82 8.85 33.29
C GLY A 8 29.08 9.74 34.28
N ARG A 9 28.28 10.69 33.77
CA ARG A 9 27.31 11.44 34.59
C ARG A 9 26.34 10.45 35.25
N ARG A 10 26.03 10.70 36.53
CA ARG A 10 25.08 9.87 37.29
C ARG A 10 23.74 9.83 36.60
N SER A 11 23.19 8.63 36.43
CA SER A 11 21.85 8.42 35.89
C SER A 11 20.84 8.33 37.03
N LYS A 12 19.59 8.72 36.79
CA LYS A 12 18.49 8.52 37.76
C LYS A 12 18.28 7.04 38.14
N LEU A 13 18.83 6.12 37.34
CA LEU A 13 18.78 4.67 37.57
C LEU A 13 19.91 4.15 38.47
N ASP A 14 20.91 4.97 38.80
CA ASP A 14 22.01 4.58 39.69
C ASP A 14 21.50 4.27 41.11
N ASP A 15 20.48 5.00 41.58
CA ASP A 15 19.84 4.80 42.89
C ASP A 15 18.98 3.53 42.96
N TYR A 16 18.78 2.85 41.83
CA TYR A 16 17.93 1.66 41.69
C TYR A 16 18.73 0.40 41.27
N ASP A 17 20.05 0.42 41.43
CA ASP A 17 20.93 -0.71 41.07
C ASP A 17 20.52 -2.02 41.79
N ASP A 18 19.93 -1.96 42.99
CA ASP A 18 19.48 -3.14 43.76
C ASP A 18 18.25 -3.85 43.14
N ILE A 19 17.37 -3.10 42.48
CA ILE A 19 16.14 -3.66 41.88
C ILE A 19 16.30 -3.97 40.40
N LEU A 20 17.35 -3.45 39.76
CA LEU A 20 17.66 -3.68 38.37
C LEU A 20 18.10 -5.12 38.13
N GLY A 21 17.39 -5.81 37.21
CA GLY A 21 17.63 -7.22 36.91
C GLY A 21 16.84 -8.18 37.78
N VAL A 22 16.50 -7.81 39.02
CA VAL A 22 15.65 -8.59 39.94
C VAL A 22 14.16 -8.39 39.65
N LYS A 23 13.73 -7.13 39.51
CA LYS A 23 12.36 -6.79 39.11
C LYS A 23 12.26 -6.62 37.60
N SER A 24 11.04 -6.70 37.08
CA SER A 24 10.82 -6.48 35.65
C SER A 24 11.17 -5.05 35.26
N ASP A 25 11.72 -4.86 34.05
CA ASP A 25 12.09 -3.53 33.55
C ASP A 25 10.88 -2.55 33.57
N LYS A 26 9.65 -3.08 33.47
CA LYS A 26 8.37 -2.33 33.56
C LYS A 26 8.02 -1.86 34.97
N GLU A 27 8.43 -2.57 36.01
CA GLU A 27 8.21 -2.17 37.40
C GLU A 27 9.26 -1.16 37.84
N VAL A 28 10.52 -1.41 37.49
CA VAL A 28 11.62 -0.47 37.75
C VAL A 28 11.33 0.87 37.05
N SER A 29 10.79 0.85 35.82
CA SER A 29 10.43 2.07 35.11
C SER A 29 9.35 2.88 35.83
N ARG A 30 8.36 2.21 36.44
CA ARG A 30 7.31 2.86 37.23
C ARG A 30 7.84 3.47 38.51
N ILE A 31 8.76 2.78 39.19
CA ILE A 31 9.36 3.25 40.45
C ILE A 31 10.31 4.44 40.20
N ALA A 32 11.17 4.34 39.19
CA ALA A 32 12.15 5.37 38.85
C ALA A 32 11.55 6.55 38.05
N GLY A 33 10.33 6.39 37.52
CA GLY A 33 9.67 7.39 36.68
C GLY A 33 10.43 7.65 35.38
N VAL A 34 10.92 6.60 34.73
CA VAL A 34 11.64 6.66 33.44
C VAL A 34 11.00 5.70 32.43
N SER A 35 11.40 5.76 31.16
CA SER A 35 10.92 4.83 30.13
C SER A 35 11.48 3.41 30.34
N ILE A 36 10.71 2.40 29.91
CA ILE A 36 11.12 0.98 29.97
C ILE A 36 12.40 0.74 29.15
N GLU A 37 12.54 1.40 28.00
CA GLU A 37 13.74 1.31 27.17
C GLU A 37 14.99 1.91 27.83
N ASN A 38 14.83 2.99 28.61
CA ASN A 38 15.95 3.54 29.39
C ASN A 38 16.45 2.55 30.44
N VAL A 39 15.53 1.90 31.17
CA VAL A 39 15.86 0.84 32.14
C VAL A 39 16.60 -0.30 31.44
N ARG A 40 16.06 -0.78 30.32
CA ARG A 40 16.67 -1.87 29.54
C ARG A 40 18.07 -1.51 29.04
N THR A 41 18.23 -0.32 28.47
CA THR A 41 19.51 0.13 27.90
C THR A 41 20.54 0.34 28.99
N TYR A 42 20.14 0.92 30.12
CA TYR A 42 20.98 1.08 31.29
C TYR A 42 21.47 -0.27 31.83
N ARG A 43 20.53 -1.22 32.02
CA ARG A 43 20.80 -2.59 32.47
C ARG A 43 21.80 -3.29 31.55
N LEU A 44 21.59 -3.23 30.23
CA LEU A 44 22.48 -3.83 29.23
C LEU A 44 23.86 -3.18 29.21
N ARG A 45 23.95 -1.85 29.33
CA ARG A 45 25.22 -1.11 29.34
C ARG A 45 26.07 -1.48 30.57
N ARG A 46 25.44 -1.67 31.73
CA ARG A 46 26.13 -2.10 32.97
C ARG A 46 26.34 -3.61 33.07
N GLY A 47 25.82 -4.38 32.11
CA GLY A 47 25.98 -5.83 32.05
C GLY A 47 25.15 -6.58 33.10
N ILE A 48 24.08 -5.96 33.60
CA ILE A 48 23.21 -6.56 34.62
C ILE A 48 22.23 -7.53 33.92
N PRO A 49 22.22 -8.83 34.28
CA PRO A 49 21.31 -9.81 33.67
C PRO A 49 19.85 -9.58 34.10
N ALA A 50 18.88 -10.00 33.27
CA ALA A 50 17.47 -10.00 33.67
C ALA A 50 17.11 -11.33 34.34
N SER A 51 17.51 -11.49 35.60
CA SER A 51 17.22 -12.71 36.36
C SER A 51 15.71 -12.97 36.46
N TRP A 52 14.87 -11.94 36.46
CA TRP A 52 13.40 -12.06 36.39
C TRP A 52 12.86 -12.80 35.15
N ARG A 53 13.63 -12.87 34.07
CA ARG A 53 13.29 -13.58 32.83
C ARG A 53 13.89 -14.99 32.78
N GLY A 54 14.51 -15.45 33.87
CA GLY A 54 15.30 -16.68 33.88
C GLY A 54 16.60 -16.55 33.08
N GLU A 55 17.07 -15.32 32.84
CA GLU A 55 18.44 -15.07 32.36
C GLU A 55 19.39 -15.10 33.56
N THR A 56 19.48 -16.24 34.24
CA THR A 56 20.55 -16.48 35.21
C THR A 56 21.90 -16.54 34.48
N GLU A 57 23.00 -16.33 35.20
CA GLU A 57 24.35 -16.44 34.62
C GLU A 57 24.55 -17.80 33.92
N GLU A 58 23.98 -18.87 34.48
CA GLU A 58 23.95 -20.21 33.90
C GLU A 58 23.17 -20.27 32.58
N ALA A 59 21.99 -19.63 32.51
CA ALA A 59 21.18 -19.59 31.30
C ALA A 59 21.84 -18.78 30.19
N LEU A 60 22.55 -17.70 30.52
CA LEU A 60 23.35 -16.93 29.56
C LEU A 60 24.56 -17.74 29.08
N ARG A 61 25.29 -18.40 29.98
CA ARG A 61 26.40 -19.30 29.64
C ARG A 61 25.93 -20.48 28.80
N ALA A 62 24.76 -21.05 29.09
CA ALA A 62 24.14 -22.10 28.29
C ALA A 62 23.72 -21.60 26.89
N LYS A 63 23.14 -20.40 26.79
CA LYS A 63 22.82 -19.76 25.50
C LYS A 63 24.06 -19.43 24.68
N GLU A 64 25.13 -18.97 25.33
CA GLU A 64 26.40 -18.65 24.69
C GLU A 64 27.13 -19.92 24.26
N ALA A 65 27.18 -20.95 25.12
CA ALA A 65 27.65 -22.29 24.77
C ALA A 65 26.85 -22.91 23.64
N PHE A 66 25.53 -22.70 23.60
CA PHE A 66 24.68 -23.13 22.48
C PHE A 66 25.00 -22.35 21.21
N ARG A 67 25.22 -21.03 21.28
CA ARG A 67 25.63 -20.20 20.13
C ARG A 67 27.02 -20.59 19.61
N SER A 68 27.96 -20.91 20.49
CA SER A 68 29.31 -21.31 20.11
C SER A 68 29.36 -22.75 19.56
N ARG A 69 28.57 -23.67 20.12
CA ARG A 69 28.39 -25.05 19.61
C ARG A 69 27.57 -25.11 18.34
N ARG A 70 26.68 -24.14 18.11
CA ARG A 70 26.01 -23.95 16.83
C ARG A 70 27.05 -23.49 15.83
N ARG A 71 27.81 -24.46 15.29
CA ARG A 71 28.52 -24.32 14.02
C ARG A 71 27.57 -23.57 13.10
N LYS A 72 28.05 -22.45 12.54
CA LYS A 72 27.43 -21.88 11.34
C LYS A 72 27.52 -22.99 10.30
N THR A 73 26.54 -23.89 10.27
CA THR A 73 26.31 -24.68 9.07
C THR A 73 26.26 -23.62 7.99
N PRO A 74 27.15 -23.66 6.98
CA PRO A 74 27.02 -22.74 5.88
C PRO A 74 25.58 -22.94 5.45
N ARG A 75 24.75 -21.89 5.59
CA ARG A 75 23.35 -21.95 5.18
C ARG A 75 23.44 -22.49 3.77
N ARG A 76 23.12 -23.77 3.59
CA ARG A 76 23.33 -24.50 2.34
C ARG A 76 22.68 -23.60 1.32
N GLY A 77 23.54 -22.97 0.49
CA GLY A 77 23.28 -21.65 -0.06
C GLY A 77 21.80 -21.51 -0.31
N ARG A 78 21.13 -20.52 0.29
CA ARG A 78 19.93 -19.99 -0.34
C ARG A 78 20.47 -19.58 -1.70
N ARG A 79 20.42 -20.51 -2.67
CA ARG A 79 20.96 -20.35 -4.00
C ARG A 79 20.49 -18.98 -4.36
N LYS A 80 21.40 -18.08 -4.75
CA LYS A 80 21.05 -16.76 -5.25
C LYS A 80 20.03 -17.00 -6.39
N ARG A 81 18.75 -17.14 -6.05
CA ARG A 81 17.59 -17.13 -6.93
C ARG A 81 17.54 -15.66 -7.34
N GLY A 82 18.40 -15.30 -8.28
CA GLY A 82 18.78 -13.92 -8.54
C GLY A 82 20.14 -13.72 -9.22
N MET A 83 20.93 -14.78 -9.47
CA MET A 83 22.15 -14.63 -10.28
C MET A 83 21.90 -14.74 -11.78
N TYR A 84 20.82 -15.40 -12.21
CA TYR A 84 20.41 -15.33 -13.61
C TYR A 84 19.68 -14.00 -13.82
N PRO A 85 20.16 -13.11 -14.72
CA PRO A 85 19.40 -11.95 -15.10
C PRO A 85 18.03 -12.43 -15.57
N ARG A 86 16.95 -11.86 -15.02
CA ARG A 86 15.60 -12.13 -15.50
C ARG A 86 15.54 -11.59 -16.92
N VAL A 87 15.75 -12.47 -17.91
CA VAL A 87 15.60 -12.16 -19.32
C VAL A 87 14.17 -11.66 -19.48
N SER A 88 14.03 -10.39 -19.86
CA SER A 88 12.72 -9.82 -20.11
C SER A 88 12.17 -10.44 -21.38
N ARG A 89 10.85 -10.68 -21.44
CA ARG A 89 10.18 -11.12 -22.68
C ARG A 89 10.41 -10.16 -23.87
N LEU A 90 10.88 -8.95 -23.58
CA LEU A 90 11.24 -7.91 -24.54
C LEU A 90 12.71 -7.94 -25.00
N ASP A 91 13.58 -8.73 -24.37
CA ASP A 91 14.99 -8.82 -24.77
C ASP A 91 15.17 -9.33 -26.22
N PRO A 92 14.39 -10.31 -26.72
CA PRO A 92 14.45 -10.72 -28.13
C PRO A 92 14.02 -9.62 -29.12
N PHE A 93 13.18 -8.69 -28.68
CA PHE A 93 12.62 -7.61 -29.50
C PHE A 93 13.36 -6.27 -29.31
N SER A 94 14.54 -6.31 -28.68
CA SER A 94 15.41 -5.14 -28.44
C SER A 94 15.74 -4.35 -29.71
N HIS A 95 15.87 -5.03 -30.85
CA HIS A 95 16.15 -4.41 -32.15
C HIS A 95 14.94 -3.69 -32.79
N MET A 96 13.71 -3.99 -32.35
CA MET A 96 12.48 -3.36 -32.86
C MET A 96 11.96 -2.24 -31.95
N LEU A 97 12.52 -2.14 -30.74
CA LEU A 97 12.19 -1.10 -29.76
C LEU A 97 12.65 0.26 -30.27
N GLY A 98 11.71 1.18 -30.50
CA GLY A 98 11.99 2.54 -30.97
C GLY A 98 11.53 2.80 -32.40
N ASP A 99 11.57 1.79 -33.27
CA ASP A 99 11.11 1.89 -34.66
C ASP A 99 9.62 1.51 -34.81
N LEU A 100 9.17 0.49 -34.08
CA LEU A 100 7.76 0.09 -34.07
C LEU A 100 6.97 0.78 -32.93
N PRO A 101 5.66 1.03 -33.13
CA PRO A 101 4.78 1.49 -32.07
C PRO A 101 4.73 0.52 -30.89
N ASP A 102 4.74 1.07 -29.67
CA ASP A 102 4.77 0.27 -28.43
C ASP A 102 3.58 -0.70 -28.32
N ARG A 103 2.44 -0.39 -28.97
CA ARG A 103 1.23 -1.23 -28.99
C ARG A 103 1.39 -2.50 -29.82
N GLU A 104 2.03 -2.40 -30.98
CA GLU A 104 2.26 -3.54 -31.87
C GLU A 104 3.35 -4.44 -31.31
N LEU A 105 4.41 -3.82 -30.79
CA LEU A 105 5.50 -4.52 -30.12
C LEU A 105 5.01 -5.29 -28.89
N ALA A 106 4.09 -4.69 -28.13
CA ALA A 106 3.43 -5.34 -27.00
C ALA A 106 2.65 -6.60 -27.39
N GLN A 107 1.90 -6.55 -28.50
CA GLN A 107 1.16 -7.70 -29.02
C GLN A 107 2.11 -8.83 -29.44
N ARG A 108 3.18 -8.49 -30.17
CA ARG A 108 4.19 -9.47 -30.63
C ARG A 108 4.96 -10.12 -29.47
N ALA A 109 5.25 -9.36 -28.42
CA ALA A 109 5.98 -9.84 -27.25
C ALA A 109 5.08 -10.43 -26.14
N GLY A 110 3.75 -10.37 -26.29
CA GLY A 110 2.80 -10.84 -25.29
C GLY A 110 2.90 -10.10 -23.95
N VAL A 111 3.15 -8.79 -23.99
CA VAL A 111 3.24 -7.92 -22.80
C VAL A 111 2.34 -6.70 -22.95
N THR A 112 2.18 -5.90 -21.90
CA THR A 112 1.42 -4.66 -21.97
C THR A 112 2.23 -3.54 -22.63
N PRO A 113 1.59 -2.58 -23.35
CA PRO A 113 2.27 -1.42 -23.93
C PRO A 113 3.03 -0.58 -22.90
N GLU A 114 2.52 -0.49 -21.66
CA GLU A 114 3.21 0.23 -20.58
C GLU A 114 4.51 -0.47 -20.14
N ASN A 115 4.56 -1.80 -20.20
CA ASN A 115 5.77 -2.56 -19.91
C ASN A 115 6.83 -2.32 -21.00
N VAL A 116 6.41 -2.20 -22.27
CA VAL A 116 7.28 -1.80 -23.38
C VAL A 116 7.86 -0.40 -23.17
N ARG A 117 7.01 0.58 -22.83
CA ARG A 117 7.44 1.95 -22.53
C ARG A 117 8.43 2.00 -21.36
N SER A 118 8.13 1.29 -20.28
CA SER A 118 8.99 1.19 -19.10
C SER A 118 10.31 0.48 -19.38
N TYR A 119 10.29 -0.57 -20.20
CA TYR A 119 11.49 -1.25 -20.67
C TYR A 119 12.35 -0.32 -21.53
N ARG A 120 11.73 0.41 -22.46
CA ARG A 120 12.38 1.39 -23.33
C ARG A 120 13.06 2.51 -22.53
N LYS A 121 12.35 3.09 -21.55
CA LYS A 121 12.89 4.10 -20.62
C LYS A 121 14.10 3.61 -19.84
N ARG A 122 14.04 2.38 -19.29
CA ARG A 122 15.16 1.78 -18.52
C ARG A 122 16.39 1.51 -19.37
N ARG A 123 16.21 1.24 -20.67
CA ARG A 123 17.28 0.99 -21.64
C ARG A 123 17.72 2.25 -22.40
N GLY A 124 17.10 3.41 -22.13
CA GLY A 124 17.46 4.68 -22.76
C GLY A 124 17.13 4.77 -24.26
N ILE A 125 16.18 3.97 -24.75
CA ILE A 125 15.86 3.93 -26.19
C ILE A 125 14.80 5.02 -26.50
N PRO A 126 15.03 5.92 -27.47
CA PRO A 126 14.02 6.91 -27.87
C PRO A 126 12.90 6.30 -28.71
N ALA A 127 11.71 6.89 -28.68
CA ALA A 127 10.58 6.51 -29.52
C ALA A 127 10.68 7.22 -30.87
N ARG A 128 11.46 6.69 -31.82
CA ARG A 128 11.63 7.32 -33.13
C ARG A 128 10.32 7.40 -33.91
N TRP A 129 9.43 6.42 -33.72
CA TRP A 129 8.07 6.42 -34.28
C TRP A 129 7.18 7.59 -33.81
N ARG A 130 7.53 8.28 -32.71
CA ARG A 130 6.74 9.40 -32.17
C ARG A 130 7.15 10.76 -32.74
N GLY A 131 8.19 10.83 -33.57
CA GLY A 131 8.72 12.08 -34.09
C GLY A 131 9.68 12.76 -33.11
N GLU A 132 10.72 13.34 -33.66
CA GLU A 132 11.84 13.97 -32.98
C GLU A 132 11.41 15.30 -32.35
N GLY A 133 11.40 15.37 -31.01
CA GLY A 133 11.10 16.60 -30.28
C GLY A 133 10.65 16.35 -28.83
N VAL A 134 11.28 17.09 -27.91
CA VAL A 134 11.05 17.15 -26.45
C VAL A 134 11.89 16.17 -25.62
N THR A 135 13.16 16.54 -25.49
CA THR A 135 13.88 16.45 -24.22
C THR A 135 13.10 17.15 -23.09
N GLY A 136 12.84 16.44 -22.00
CA GLY A 136 12.68 17.04 -20.66
C GLY A 136 11.33 16.85 -19.94
N ALA A 137 11.40 16.13 -18.81
CA ALA A 137 10.54 16.21 -17.62
C ALA A 137 9.15 15.51 -17.60
N PRO A 138 8.67 15.08 -16.41
CA PRO A 138 7.73 13.98 -16.26
C PRO A 138 6.29 14.48 -16.22
N VAL A 139 5.49 14.06 -17.20
CA VAL A 139 4.04 14.11 -17.06
C VAL A 139 3.58 12.86 -16.32
N GLU A 140 3.22 13.08 -15.06
CA GLU A 140 2.28 12.27 -14.32
C GLU A 140 0.97 12.09 -15.12
N GLY A 141 0.28 10.99 -14.89
CA GLY A 141 -1.08 10.79 -15.37
C GLY A 141 -1.20 9.62 -16.32
N GLY A 142 -1.73 8.51 -15.79
CA GLY A 142 -2.13 7.35 -16.57
C GLY A 142 -3.15 7.73 -17.62
N GLY A 143 -2.77 7.58 -18.89
CA GLY A 143 -3.69 7.57 -20.01
C GLY A 143 -4.44 6.24 -20.02
N THR A 144 -5.55 6.20 -19.29
CA THR A 144 -6.66 5.29 -19.54
C THR A 144 -6.98 5.32 -21.03
N THR A 145 -6.94 4.14 -21.65
CA THR A 145 -7.46 3.85 -22.99
C THR A 145 -8.82 4.53 -23.17
N PRO A 146 -9.12 5.21 -24.29
CA PRO A 146 -10.50 5.57 -24.60
C PRO A 146 -11.25 4.27 -24.88
N SER A 147 -11.91 3.77 -23.83
CA SER A 147 -13.01 2.82 -23.93
C SER A 147 -14.09 3.47 -24.80
N PRO A 148 -14.77 2.72 -25.68
CA PRO A 148 -15.81 3.28 -26.55
C PRO A 148 -16.83 4.04 -25.72
N GLU A 149 -17.18 5.22 -26.21
CA GLU A 149 -18.03 6.25 -25.62
C GLU A 149 -19.16 5.64 -24.77
N ARG A 150 -19.04 5.81 -23.45
CA ARG A 150 -20.23 5.99 -22.65
C ARG A 150 -20.76 7.38 -23.00
N PRO A 151 -22.07 7.55 -23.26
CA PRO A 151 -22.63 8.89 -23.31
C PRO A 151 -22.33 9.56 -21.97
N THR A 152 -21.54 10.62 -22.03
CA THR A 152 -21.50 11.65 -20.99
C THR A 152 -22.92 12.12 -20.75
N PRO A 153 -23.47 12.08 -19.53
CA PRO A 153 -24.65 12.87 -19.25
C PRO A 153 -24.19 14.34 -19.28
N GLU A 154 -24.38 14.97 -20.44
CA GLU A 154 -24.43 16.42 -20.54
C GLU A 154 -25.57 16.89 -19.64
N GLY A 155 -25.22 17.50 -18.51
CA GLY A 155 -26.20 17.86 -17.50
C GLY A 155 -25.59 18.65 -16.35
N THR A 156 -24.62 19.53 -16.62
CA THR A 156 -24.30 20.64 -15.72
C THR A 156 -25.17 21.84 -16.12
N GLY A 157 -26.49 21.65 -15.98
CA GLY A 157 -27.44 22.74 -15.81
C GLY A 157 -27.86 22.80 -14.34
N PRO A 158 -28.61 23.81 -13.89
CA PRO A 158 -29.12 23.88 -12.52
C PRO A 158 -29.81 22.55 -12.17
N GLY A 159 -29.29 21.87 -11.15
CA GLY A 159 -29.66 20.48 -10.89
C GLY A 159 -30.97 20.43 -10.13
N PHE A 160 -32.04 19.96 -10.74
CA PHE A 160 -33.28 19.70 -10.02
C PHE A 160 -33.18 18.34 -9.35
N ALA A 161 -33.52 18.28 -8.06
CA ALA A 161 -33.61 17.05 -7.29
C ALA A 161 -35.04 16.52 -7.38
N PHE A 162 -35.21 15.31 -7.91
CA PHE A 162 -36.48 14.63 -8.02
C PHE A 162 -36.51 13.40 -7.11
N ARG A 163 -37.59 13.22 -6.37
CA ARG A 163 -37.91 11.98 -5.68
C ARG A 163 -38.69 11.08 -6.61
N VAL A 164 -38.26 9.84 -6.71
CA VAL A 164 -38.80 8.83 -7.60
C VAL A 164 -39.23 7.63 -6.78
N SER A 165 -40.53 7.29 -6.85
CA SER A 165 -41.10 6.10 -6.23
C SER A 165 -41.18 5.00 -7.27
N ALA A 166 -40.59 3.85 -6.98
CA ALA A 166 -40.59 2.70 -7.87
C ALA A 166 -41.01 1.42 -7.14
N ASP A 167 -41.86 0.64 -7.79
CA ASP A 167 -42.20 -0.71 -7.33
C ASP A 167 -41.08 -1.66 -7.72
N VAL A 168 -40.39 -2.19 -6.71
CA VAL A 168 -39.32 -3.17 -6.88
C VAL A 168 -39.78 -4.48 -6.25
N GLY A 169 -40.43 -5.32 -7.04
CA GLY A 169 -40.82 -6.67 -6.61
C GLY A 169 -41.96 -6.71 -5.59
N GLY A 170 -42.91 -5.76 -5.65
CA GLY A 170 -44.07 -5.67 -4.78
C GLY A 170 -43.88 -4.70 -3.60
N GLU A 171 -42.71 -4.07 -3.49
CA GLU A 171 -42.41 -3.04 -2.48
C GLU A 171 -42.11 -1.70 -3.16
N VAL A 172 -42.84 -0.65 -2.76
CA VAL A 172 -42.58 0.72 -3.20
C VAL A 172 -41.34 1.25 -2.48
N LYS A 173 -40.31 1.60 -3.26
CA LYS A 173 -39.06 2.18 -2.77
C LYS A 173 -38.85 3.57 -3.36
N GLU A 174 -38.50 4.51 -2.50
CA GLU A 174 -38.21 5.89 -2.88
C GLU A 174 -36.71 6.10 -3.14
N TYR A 175 -36.40 6.83 -4.20
CA TYR A 175 -35.05 7.18 -4.63
C TYR A 175 -34.98 8.67 -4.94
N VAL A 176 -33.84 9.32 -4.67
CA VAL A 176 -33.61 10.71 -5.08
C VAL A 176 -32.64 10.75 -6.24
N ILE A 177 -32.99 11.48 -7.30
CA ILE A 177 -32.27 11.57 -8.56
C ILE A 177 -32.14 13.03 -8.95
N PHE A 178 -30.96 13.42 -9.42
CA PHE A 178 -30.68 14.77 -9.84
C PHE A 178 -30.67 14.80 -11.37
N GLY A 179 -31.40 15.75 -11.96
CA GLY A 179 -31.49 15.89 -13.42
C GLY A 179 -31.74 17.33 -13.83
N ALA A 180 -31.44 17.64 -15.09
CA ALA A 180 -31.70 18.97 -15.65
C ALA A 180 -33.21 19.22 -15.85
N ASP A 181 -33.99 18.16 -16.07
CA ASP A 181 -35.44 18.20 -16.18
C ASP A 181 -36.07 16.88 -15.68
N MET A 182 -37.41 16.86 -15.56
CA MET A 182 -38.17 15.71 -15.07
C MET A 182 -38.04 14.48 -15.97
N VAL A 183 -37.89 14.67 -17.29
CA VAL A 183 -37.83 13.60 -18.28
C VAL A 183 -36.47 12.91 -18.23
N ALA A 184 -35.39 13.69 -18.12
CA ALA A 184 -34.03 13.23 -17.90
C ALA A 184 -33.91 12.50 -16.56
N ALA A 185 -34.52 13.05 -15.49
CA ALA A 185 -34.54 12.39 -14.18
C ALA A 185 -35.29 11.05 -14.22
N ALA A 186 -36.44 10.97 -14.90
CA ALA A 186 -37.19 9.73 -15.07
C ALA A 186 -36.43 8.68 -15.89
N ALA A 187 -35.80 9.09 -17.00
CA ALA A 187 -34.98 8.21 -17.83
C ALA A 187 -33.77 7.65 -17.06
N GLU A 188 -33.11 8.49 -16.26
CA GLU A 188 -32.00 8.06 -15.42
C GLU A 188 -32.47 7.12 -14.30
N ALA A 189 -33.65 7.39 -13.72
CA ALA A 189 -34.27 6.50 -12.74
C ALA A 189 -34.53 5.11 -13.32
N GLN A 190 -35.12 5.05 -14.50
CA GLN A 190 -35.43 3.80 -15.18
C GLN A 190 -34.16 3.03 -15.55
N LEU A 191 -33.11 3.71 -15.99
CA LEU A 191 -31.82 3.09 -16.30
C LEU A 191 -31.12 2.54 -15.05
N ARG A 192 -31.15 3.27 -13.93
CA ARG A 192 -30.55 2.80 -12.67
C ARG A 192 -31.33 1.64 -12.06
N LEU A 193 -32.65 1.69 -12.12
CA LEU A 193 -33.52 0.62 -11.61
C LEU A 193 -33.42 -0.63 -12.46
N SER A 194 -33.49 -0.55 -13.79
CA SER A 194 -33.37 -1.71 -14.68
C SER A 194 -32.04 -2.45 -14.54
N ARG A 195 -30.93 -1.74 -14.25
CA ARG A 195 -29.62 -2.36 -13.99
C ARG A 195 -29.55 -3.15 -12.69
N ARG A 196 -30.29 -2.74 -11.66
CA ARG A 196 -30.27 -3.39 -10.34
C ARG A 196 -31.44 -4.37 -10.14
N HIS A 197 -32.56 -4.11 -10.79
CA HIS A 197 -33.82 -4.82 -10.64
C HIS A 197 -34.53 -4.91 -12.01
N PRO A 198 -34.37 -6.01 -12.77
CA PRO A 198 -34.88 -6.15 -14.14
C PRO A 198 -36.41 -6.25 -14.28
N GLY A 199 -37.18 -5.89 -13.24
CA GLY A 199 -38.64 -5.86 -13.24
C GLY A 199 -39.22 -4.68 -12.43
N ALA A 200 -38.41 -3.68 -12.11
CA ALA A 200 -38.88 -2.51 -11.37
C ALA A 200 -39.65 -1.54 -12.28
N LEU A 201 -40.84 -1.13 -11.85
CA LEU A 201 -41.68 -0.16 -12.55
C LEU A 201 -41.69 1.16 -11.80
N LEU A 202 -41.43 2.26 -12.52
CA LEU A 202 -41.56 3.61 -11.98
C LEU A 202 -43.03 3.93 -11.76
N GLN A 203 -43.38 4.38 -10.55
CA GLN A 203 -44.75 4.79 -10.22
C GLN A 203 -44.91 6.31 -10.27
N GLU A 204 -43.97 7.06 -9.70
CA GLU A 204 -44.11 8.52 -9.57
C GLU A 204 -42.75 9.23 -9.56
N VAL A 205 -42.67 10.43 -10.15
CA VAL A 205 -41.50 11.32 -10.14
C VAL A 205 -41.96 12.71 -9.70
N VAL A 206 -41.47 13.18 -8.55
CA VAL A 206 -41.85 14.46 -7.92
C VAL A 206 -40.62 15.34 -7.77
N LEU A 207 -40.72 16.61 -8.18
CA LEU A 207 -39.66 17.60 -7.93
C LEU A 207 -39.62 17.94 -6.43
N VAL A 208 -38.45 17.78 -5.80
CA VAL A 208 -38.24 18.02 -4.36
C VAL A 208 -37.41 19.27 -4.09
N GLY A 209 -36.57 19.71 -5.02
CA GLY A 209 -35.84 20.97 -4.84
C GLY A 209 -34.98 21.34 -6.04
N GLU A 210 -34.59 22.60 -6.08
CA GLU A 210 -33.67 23.15 -7.08
C GLU A 210 -32.29 23.28 -6.42
N THR A 211 -31.24 22.79 -7.06
CA THR A 211 -29.84 23.04 -6.64
C THR A 211 -29.31 24.20 -7.50
N LEU A 212 -28.97 25.31 -6.84
CA LEU A 212 -28.35 26.51 -7.43
C LEU A 212 -26.94 26.23 -7.90
#